data_AF-A0A353ETG6-F1
#
_entry.id   AF-A0A353ETG6-F1
#
_cell.length_a   1.000
_cell.length_b   1.000
_cell.length_c   1.000
_cell.angle_alpha   90.00
_cell.angle_beta   90.00
_cell.angle_gamma   90.00
#
_symmetry.space_group_name_H-M   'P 1'
#
loop_
_entity.id
_entity.type
_entity.pdbx_description
1 polymer ?
#
loop_
_entity_poly.entity_id
_entity_poly.type
_entity_poly.pdbx_seq_one_letter_code
_entity_poly.pdbx_strand_id
1 'polypeptide(L)' 'MEKQLKLGLPKGSLEESTVRLFKKAGFGITISSRSYFPSIDDPELSGLLIRAQEMARYV' A
#
# COMPACT_ATOMS: atom_id res chain seq x y z
N MET A 1 9.83 19.09 -6.58
CA MET A 1 8.91 18.10 -5.99
C MET A 1 9.59 16.76 -6.12
N GLU A 2 10.07 16.20 -5.01
CA GLU A 2 10.64 14.84 -5.03
C GLU A 2 9.56 13.85 -5.40
N LYS A 3 9.90 12.93 -6.30
CA LYS A 3 8.95 12.04 -6.95
C LYS A 3 8.83 10.77 -6.09
N GLN A 4 7.91 10.80 -5.12
CA GLN A 4 7.62 9.62 -4.30
C GLN A 4 7.22 8.43 -5.19
N LEU A 5 7.73 7.24 -4.86
CA LEU A 5 7.30 5.99 -5.48
C LEU A 5 5.90 5.65 -4.98
N LYS A 6 4.97 5.41 -5.92
CA LYS A 6 3.58 5.04 -5.62
C LYS A 6 3.42 3.53 -5.66
N LEU A 7 3.02 2.93 -4.54
CA LEU A 7 2.76 1.51 -4.40
C LEU A 7 1.26 1.23 -4.49
N GLY A 8 0.87 0.35 -5.41
CA GLY A 8 -0.47 -0.24 -5.44
C GLY A 8 -0.52 -1.44 -4.50
N LEU A 9 -1.32 -1.35 -3.43
CA LEU A 9 -1.52 -2.42 -2.47
C LEU A 9 -2.92 -3.03 -2.65
N PRO A 10 -3.08 -4.36 -2.60
CA PRO A 10 -4.39 -4.99 -2.76
C PRO A 10 -5.27 -4.71 -1.52
N LYS A 11 -6.49 -4.23 -1.75
CA LYS A 11 -7.55 -4.06 -0.74
C LYS A 11 -8.33 -5.36 -0.57
N GLY A 12 -8.73 -5.69 0.66
CA GLY A 12 -9.58 -6.85 0.97
C GLY A 12 -8.78 -8.08 1.40
N SER A 13 -9.02 -9.24 0.78
CA SER A 13 -8.52 -10.54 1.30
C SER A 13 -7.00 -10.66 1.39
N LEU A 14 -6.25 -9.92 0.56
CA LEU A 14 -4.78 -9.93 0.55
C LEU A 14 -4.15 -8.76 1.32
N GLU A 15 -4.96 -7.86 1.86
CA GLU A 15 -4.52 -6.61 2.47
C GLU A 15 -3.58 -6.87 3.67
N GLU A 16 -4.06 -7.65 4.64
CA GLU A 16 -3.31 -7.93 5.86
C GLU A 16 -2.04 -8.75 5.59
N SER A 17 -2.10 -9.72 4.66
CA SER A 17 -0.92 -10.48 4.24
C SER A 17 0.12 -9.58 3.56
N THR A 18 -0.31 -8.59 2.79
CA THR A 18 0.58 -7.65 2.12
C THR A 18 1.25 -6.74 3.14
N VAL A 19 0.49 -6.18 4.09
CA VAL A 19 1.04 -5.37 5.19
C VAL A 19 2.08 -6.16 5.99
N ARG A 20 1.80 -7.43 6.32
CA ARG A 20 2.77 -8.29 7.01
C ARG A 20 4.04 -8.54 6.20
N LEU A 21 3.93 -8.69 4.88
CA LEU A 21 5.09 -8.87 4.00
C LEU A 21 5.98 -7.63 4.00
N PHE A 22 5.40 -6.44 3.83
CA PHE A 22 6.13 -5.17 3.90
C PHE A 22 6.77 -4.95 5.27
N LYS A 23 6.08 -5.31 6.36
CA LYS A 23 6.64 -5.24 7.72
C LYS A 23 7.88 -6.12 7.88
N LYS A 24 7.90 -7.32 7.27
CA LYS A 24 9.09 -8.19 7.26
C LYS A 24 10.25 -7.60 6.45
N ALA A 25 9.94 -6.79 5.44
CA ALA A 25 10.92 -6.06 4.64
C ALA A 25 11.39 -4.75 5.30
N GLY A 26 10.89 -4.41 6.50
CA GLY A 26 11.28 -3.19 7.24
C GLY A 26 10.39 -1.97 7.00
N PHE A 27 9.27 -2.12 6.28
CA PHE A 27 8.33 -1.02 6.03
C PHE A 27 7.07 -1.14 6.91
N GLY A 28 6.82 -0.12 7.72
CA GLY A 28 5.60 0.04 8.51
C GLY A 28 4.47 0.64 7.68
N ILE A 29 3.46 -0.18 7.37
CA ILE A 29 2.25 0.26 6.67
C ILE A 29 1.06 0.25 7.62
N THR A 30 0.38 1.38 7.75
CA THR A 30 -0.84 1.54 8.55
C THR A 30 -2.03 1.84 7.65
N ILE A 31 -3.06 1.00 7.72
CA ILE A 31 -4.30 1.14 6.96
C ILE A 31 -5.42 1.51 7.92
N SER A 32 -6.15 2.58 7.62
CA SER A 32 -7.42 2.86 8.29
C SER A 32 -8.58 2.23 7.51
N SER A 33 -9.58 1.72 8.23
CA SER A 33 -10.67 0.92 7.65
C SER A 33 -11.46 1.61 6.53
N ARG A 34 -11.44 2.94 6.48
CA ARG A 34 -12.20 3.75 5.50
C ARG A 34 -11.31 4.42 4.45
N SER A 35 -9.98 4.41 4.61
CA SER A 35 -9.07 5.08 3.69
C SER A 35 -8.69 4.16 2.52
N TYR A 36 -8.42 4.79 1.37
CA TYR A 36 -7.72 4.16 0.24
C TYR A 36 -6.25 4.57 0.19
N PHE A 37 -5.81 5.47 1.06
CA PHE A 37 -4.44 5.93 1.17
C PHE A 37 -3.85 5.44 2.50
N PRO A 38 -3.02 4.38 2.49
CA PRO A 38 -2.31 3.93 3.67
C PRO A 38 -1.19 4.92 4.01
N SER A 39 -0.83 4.96 5.29
CA SER A 39 0.39 5.64 5.74
C SER A 39 1.55 4.65 5.71
N ILE A 40 2.68 5.08 5.16
CA ILE A 40 3.94 4.34 5.11
C ILE A 40 4.96 5.17 5.88
N ASP A 41 5.80 4.52 6.69
CA ASP A 41 6.84 5.14 7.51
C ASP A 41 8.12 5.52 6.73
N ASP A 42 8.02 5.56 5.41
CA ASP A 42 9.08 5.95 4.49
C ASP A 42 8.64 7.18 3.69
N PRO A 43 9.34 8.33 3.79
CA PRO A 43 8.98 9.56 3.10
C PRO A 43 9.16 9.49 1.57
N GLU A 44 9.92 8.51 1.05
CA GLU A 44 10.07 8.29 -0.39
C GLU A 44 8.92 7.46 -0.97
N LEU A 45 8.11 6.82 -0.12
CA LEU A 45 7.01 5.95 -0.52
C LEU A 45 5.64 6.59 -0.27
N SER A 46 4.70 6.25 -1.14
CA SER A 46 3.29 6.54 -0.97
C SER A 46 2.48 5.32 -1.41
N GLY A 47 1.29 5.13 -0.85
CA GLY A 47 0.45 3.97 -1.14
C GLY A 47 -0.92 4.33 -1.68
N LEU A 48 -1.49 3.40 -2.44
CA LEU A 48 -2.89 3.39 -2.85
C LEU A 48 -3.43 1.96 -2.70
N LEU A 49 -4.54 1.82 -2.00
CA LEU A 49 -5.28 0.57 -1.88
C LEU A 49 -6.19 0.40 -3.09
N ILE A 50 -5.99 -0.67 -3.83
CA ILE A 50 -6.71 -0.98 -5.06
C ILE A 50 -7.31 -2.37 -4.92
N ARG A 51 -8.52 -2.60 -5.44
CA ARG A 51 -9.07 -3.96 -5.43
C ARG A 51 -8.18 -4.86 -6.28
N ALA A 52 -7.92 -6.08 -5.80
CA ALA A 52 -7.05 -7.02 -6.52
C ALA A 52 -7.44 -7.22 -8.00
N GLN A 53 -8.74 -7.16 -8.30
CA GLN A 53 -9.28 -7.26 -9.67
C GLN A 53 -8.98 -6.05 -10.55
N GLU A 54 -8.74 -4.88 -9.96
CA GLU A 54 -8.47 -3.63 -10.67
C GLU A 54 -6.96 -3.37 -10.84
N MET A 55 -6.10 -4.11 -10.14
CA MET A 55 -4.64 -3.93 -10.10
C MET A 55 -3.99 -3.79 -11.48
N ALA A 56 -4.37 -4.64 -12.44
CA ALA A 56 -3.79 -4.63 -13.79
C ALA A 56 -4.01 -3.34 -14.58
N ARG A 57 -4.91 -2.45 -14.13
CA ARG A 57 -5.16 -1.14 -14.76
C ARG A 57 -4.30 -0.02 -14.20
N TYR A 58 -3.69 -0.24 -13.03
CA TYR A 58 -3.01 0.78 -12.25
C TYR A 58 -1.52 0.50 -12.03
N VAL A 59 -1.04 -0.69 -12.40
CA VAL A 59 0.33 -1.18 -12.17
C VAL A 59 0.87 -1.85 -13.41
#